data_AF-A0AAD2CW63-F1
#
_entry.id   AF-A0AAD2CW63-F1
#
_cell.length_a   1.000
_cell.length_b   1.000
_cell.length_c   1.000
_cell.angle_alpha   90.00
_cell.angle_beta   90.00
_cell.angle_gamma   90.00
#
_symmetry.space_group_name_H-M   'P 1'
#
loop_
_entity.id
_entity.type
_entity.pdbx_description
1 polymer ?
#
loop_
_entity_poly.entity_id
_entity_poly.type
_entity_poly.pdbx_seq_one_letter_code
_entity_poly.pdbx_strand_id
1 'polypeptide(L)'
;MKSASLLFILATTANAFSAMDRRQWFGQAAGAAAILATGAPDAQAAMKTGAASAFTGDYDDPNHPGCLRQVKVIGAPLRADGTRSKYPVVEVTGYDGKGNGAMCTDRPTRPDLWKIQGKLLSETDAVIDFSPKGGPQNLKASYDNGIVFPDGNKWTKVTGGTDDRRPEDMSTLKSN
;
A
#
# COMPACT_ATOMS: atom_id res chain seq x y z
N MET A 1 -1.49 -51.95 64.14
CA MET A 1 -1.79 -50.76 63.31
C MET A 1 -0.46 -50.06 63.04
N LYS A 2 0.08 -49.82 61.84
CA LYS A 2 -0.23 -50.13 60.42
C LYS A 2 1.15 -50.30 59.76
N SER A 3 1.30 -51.32 58.93
CA SER A 3 2.43 -51.50 58.00
C SER A 3 1.97 -51.22 56.57
N ALA A 4 2.98 -51.01 55.71
CA ALA A 4 2.98 -51.05 54.24
C ALA A 4 2.94 -49.68 53.52
N SER A 5 4.14 -49.29 53.08
CA SER A 5 4.42 -48.50 51.90
C SER A 5 3.59 -48.93 50.70
N LEU A 6 3.12 -47.96 49.90
CA LEU A 6 2.89 -48.15 48.47
C LEU A 6 3.24 -46.84 47.74
N LEU A 7 4.26 -46.93 46.91
CA LEU A 7 4.71 -45.94 45.94
C LEU A 7 3.78 -46.02 44.73
N PHE A 8 3.22 -44.90 44.27
CA PHE A 8 2.63 -44.80 42.94
C PHE A 8 3.05 -43.48 42.28
N ILE A 9 3.84 -43.63 41.22
CA ILE A 9 4.24 -42.59 40.28
C ILE A 9 3.14 -42.48 39.23
N LEU A 10 2.62 -41.28 38.96
CA LEU A 10 2.03 -40.96 37.65
C LEU A 10 2.20 -39.47 37.34
N ALA A 11 3.04 -39.20 36.35
CA ALA A 11 3.20 -37.91 35.68
C ALA A 11 2.06 -37.67 34.69
N THR A 12 1.60 -36.42 34.55
CA THR A 12 0.77 -35.99 33.41
C THR A 12 1.24 -34.61 32.89
N THR A 13 2.03 -34.70 31.82
CA THR A 13 2.14 -33.86 30.62
C THR A 13 1.67 -32.39 30.65
N ALA A 14 2.63 -31.50 30.41
CA ALA A 14 2.41 -30.19 29.78
C ALA A 14 2.00 -30.34 28.31
N ASN A 15 1.20 -29.39 27.79
CA ASN A 15 1.11 -29.10 26.35
C ASN A 15 0.95 -27.59 26.16
N ALA A 16 2.08 -26.88 26.13
CA ALA A 16 2.16 -25.58 25.47
C ALA A 16 2.28 -25.85 23.96
N PHE A 17 1.36 -25.30 23.17
CA PHE A 17 1.39 -25.37 21.72
C PHE A 17 2.59 -24.58 21.18
N SER A 18 3.65 -25.31 20.82
CA SER A 18 4.71 -24.80 19.96
C SER A 18 4.15 -24.57 18.56
N ALA A 19 4.04 -23.32 18.13
CA ALA A 19 3.95 -23.00 16.71
C ALA A 19 5.34 -23.25 16.07
N MET A 20 5.59 -24.50 15.68
CA MET A 20 6.76 -24.86 14.88
C MET A 20 6.56 -24.38 13.44
N ASP A 21 7.49 -23.53 12.99
CA ASP A 21 7.68 -23.17 11.58
C ASP A 21 8.14 -24.41 10.79
N ARG A 22 7.50 -24.64 9.65
CA ARG A 22 7.60 -25.88 8.84
C ARG A 22 8.83 -25.91 7.93
N ARG A 23 9.79 -24.99 8.07
CA ARG A 23 10.85 -24.79 7.08
C ARG A 23 12.28 -25.05 7.57
N GLN A 24 12.50 -25.72 8.71
CA GLN A 24 13.86 -26.08 9.15
C GLN A 24 14.00 -27.50 9.74
N TRP A 25 13.67 -28.56 8.98
CA TRP A 25 13.84 -29.97 9.40
C TRP A 25 14.89 -30.76 8.59
N PHE A 26 16.00 -30.15 8.20
CA PHE A 26 17.16 -30.93 7.75
C PHE A 26 18.43 -30.38 8.41
N GLY A 27 18.74 -30.90 9.60
CA GLY A 27 20.02 -30.63 10.26
C GLY A 27 19.98 -30.74 11.79
N GLN A 28 20.22 -31.95 12.30
CA GLN A 28 21.09 -32.26 13.45
C GLN A 28 20.91 -31.47 14.77
N ALA A 29 20.39 -32.19 15.77
CA ALA A 29 20.95 -32.40 17.12
C ALA A 29 21.47 -31.23 18.00
N ALA A 30 20.84 -31.16 19.19
CA ALA A 30 21.41 -30.88 20.52
C ALA A 30 21.69 -29.42 20.96
N GLY A 31 21.23 -29.12 22.18
CA GLY A 31 21.87 -28.17 23.09
C GLY A 31 21.11 -26.86 23.34
N ALA A 32 20.47 -26.76 24.51
CA ALA A 32 19.81 -25.56 24.99
C ALA A 32 20.81 -24.43 25.32
N ALA A 33 20.58 -23.23 24.77
CA ALA A 33 21.08 -21.97 25.32
C ALA A 33 20.12 -20.83 24.93
N ALA A 34 19.57 -20.17 25.93
CA ALA A 34 18.67 -19.04 25.78
C ALA A 34 19.42 -17.81 25.25
N ILE A 35 18.96 -17.26 24.12
CA ILE A 35 19.24 -15.88 23.72
C ILE A 35 17.90 -15.15 23.71
N LEU A 36 17.63 -14.41 24.78
CA LEU A 36 16.58 -13.38 24.80
C LEU A 36 17.08 -12.20 23.95
N ALA A 37 16.76 -12.22 22.67
CA ALA A 37 16.78 -11.04 21.82
C ALA A 37 15.33 -10.62 21.57
N THR A 38 14.74 -9.85 22.47
CA THR A 38 13.53 -9.05 22.15
C THR A 38 13.95 -7.86 21.30
N GLY A 39 14.46 -8.15 20.11
CA GLY A 39 14.34 -7.24 18.98
C GLY A 39 13.05 -7.63 18.30
N ALA A 40 11.95 -6.93 18.59
CA ALA A 40 10.85 -6.89 17.64
C ALA A 40 11.48 -6.39 16.32
N PRO A 41 11.47 -7.17 15.23
CA PRO A 41 11.63 -6.51 13.95
C PRO A 41 10.48 -5.50 13.91
N ASP A 42 10.78 -4.23 13.66
CA ASP A 42 9.82 -3.36 13.01
C ASP A 42 9.44 -4.09 11.73
N ALA A 43 8.42 -4.93 11.81
CA ALA A 43 7.77 -5.55 10.70
C ALA A 43 7.02 -4.42 10.01
N GLN A 44 7.78 -3.58 9.32
CA GLN A 44 7.27 -2.76 8.24
C GLN A 44 6.73 -3.77 7.26
N ALA A 45 5.43 -4.07 7.39
CA ALA A 45 4.69 -4.87 6.43
C ALA A 45 5.11 -4.38 5.05
N ALA A 46 5.57 -5.30 4.20
CA ALA A 46 6.03 -4.94 2.87
C ALA A 46 4.94 -4.11 2.19
N MET A 47 5.24 -2.84 1.91
CA MET A 47 4.24 -1.91 1.37
C MET A 47 3.63 -2.50 0.10
N LYS A 48 2.31 -2.61 0.08
CA LYS A 48 1.58 -3.18 -1.05
C LYS A 48 1.73 -2.27 -2.27
N THR A 49 1.88 -2.91 -3.44
CA THR A 49 1.94 -2.24 -4.75
C THR A 49 0.90 -2.84 -5.68
N GLY A 50 0.70 -2.24 -6.85
CA GLY A 50 -0.35 -2.61 -7.78
C GLY A 50 -1.74 -2.46 -7.16
N ALA A 51 -2.68 -3.30 -7.60
CA ALA A 51 -4.06 -3.29 -7.11
C ALA A 51 -4.20 -3.59 -5.61
N ALA A 52 -3.19 -4.23 -4.99
CA ALA A 52 -3.21 -4.51 -3.56
C ALA A 52 -2.97 -3.27 -2.68
N SER A 53 -2.45 -2.18 -3.24
CA SER A 53 -2.27 -0.94 -2.48
C SER A 53 -3.60 -0.23 -2.28
N ALA A 54 -3.87 0.24 -1.06
CA ALA A 54 -5.06 1.02 -0.75
C ALA A 54 -5.16 2.29 -1.62
N PHE A 55 -4.02 2.90 -1.97
CA PHE A 55 -3.95 4.08 -2.83
C PHE A 55 -4.26 3.78 -4.30
N THR A 56 -4.07 2.56 -4.79
CA THR A 56 -4.33 2.26 -6.21
C THR A 56 -5.84 2.30 -6.50
N GLY A 57 -6.19 2.91 -7.62
CA GLY A 57 -7.56 3.02 -8.11
C GLY A 57 -7.81 4.34 -8.82
N ASP A 58 -9.06 4.55 -9.21
CA ASP A 58 -9.52 5.83 -9.72
C ASP A 58 -10.25 6.63 -8.64
N TYR A 59 -10.15 7.95 -8.73
CA TYR A 59 -10.70 8.86 -7.74
C TYR A 59 -11.37 10.07 -8.37
N ASP A 60 -12.41 10.56 -7.67
CA ASP A 60 -13.02 11.86 -7.89
C ASP A 60 -12.34 12.91 -7.03
N ASP A 61 -11.93 14.01 -7.66
CA ASP A 61 -11.35 15.19 -7.02
C ASP A 61 -12.42 16.30 -6.97
N PRO A 62 -12.91 16.70 -5.79
CA PRO A 62 -13.91 17.77 -5.65
C PRO A 62 -13.50 19.10 -6.27
N ASN A 63 -12.19 19.39 -6.34
CA ASN A 63 -11.69 20.62 -6.96
C ASN A 63 -11.71 20.56 -8.50
N HIS A 64 -11.88 19.36 -9.07
CA HIS A 64 -11.99 19.14 -10.51
C HIS A 64 -13.15 18.18 -10.81
N PRO A 65 -14.42 18.63 -10.67
CA PRO A 65 -15.58 17.76 -10.80
C PRO A 65 -15.62 17.06 -12.16
N GLY A 66 -15.99 15.78 -12.17
CA GLY A 66 -16.03 14.96 -13.38
C GLY A 66 -14.66 14.54 -13.92
N CYS A 67 -13.56 15.14 -13.44
CA CYS A 67 -12.22 14.81 -13.88
C CYS A 67 -11.62 13.66 -13.07
N LEU A 68 -11.30 12.56 -13.74
CA LEU A 68 -10.80 11.38 -13.08
C LEU A 68 -9.32 11.53 -12.66
N ARG A 69 -8.97 11.09 -11.46
CA ARG A 69 -7.59 10.87 -11.02
C ARG A 69 -7.30 9.38 -11.00
N GLN A 70 -6.37 8.92 -11.83
CA GLN A 70 -5.89 7.55 -11.77
C GLN A 70 -4.62 7.51 -10.92
N VAL A 71 -4.65 6.72 -9.85
CA VAL A 71 -3.52 6.50 -8.96
C VAL A 71 -3.05 5.06 -9.10
N LYS A 72 -1.75 4.88 -9.33
CA LYS A 72 -1.11 3.57 -9.41
C LYS A 72 0.09 3.54 -8.48
N VAL A 73 0.15 2.57 -7.59
CA VAL A 73 1.36 2.31 -6.82
C VAL A 73 2.20 1.26 -7.54
N ILE A 74 3.44 1.58 -7.88
CA ILE A 74 4.40 0.65 -8.48
C ILE A 74 5.62 0.48 -7.59
N GLY A 75 6.28 -0.68 -7.72
CA GLY A 75 7.56 -0.90 -7.04
C GLY A 75 8.60 0.13 -7.47
N ALA A 76 9.53 0.44 -6.56
CA ALA A 76 10.62 1.34 -6.87
C ALA A 76 11.44 0.84 -8.08
N PRO A 77 11.81 1.73 -9.02
CA PRO A 77 12.66 1.35 -10.15
C PRO A 77 14.02 0.85 -9.66
N LEU A 78 14.59 -0.10 -10.40
CA LEU A 78 15.95 -0.56 -10.20
C LEU A 78 16.92 0.53 -10.66
N ARG A 79 17.83 0.94 -9.79
CA ARG A 79 18.89 1.89 -10.11
C ARG A 79 20.04 1.18 -10.83
N ALA A 80 20.92 1.97 -11.45
CA ALA A 80 22.10 1.46 -12.14
C ALA A 80 23.06 0.69 -11.23
N ASP A 81 23.07 1.01 -9.92
CA ASP A 81 23.85 0.32 -8.90
C ASP A 81 23.22 -1.01 -8.42
N GLY A 82 22.11 -1.44 -9.03
CA GLY A 82 21.38 -2.65 -8.64
C GLY A 82 20.52 -2.50 -7.39
N THR A 83 20.42 -1.31 -6.79
CA THR A 83 19.57 -1.05 -5.63
C THR A 83 18.18 -0.57 -6.03
N ARG A 84 17.22 -0.69 -5.11
CA ARG A 84 15.88 -0.08 -5.23
C ARG A 84 15.65 0.89 -4.09
N SER A 85 14.79 1.89 -4.31
CA SER A 85 14.29 2.69 -3.19
C SER A 85 13.50 1.81 -2.24
N LYS A 86 13.60 2.08 -0.93
CA LYS A 86 12.72 1.48 0.08
C LYS A 86 11.25 1.81 -0.18
N TYR A 87 10.99 2.99 -0.73
CA TYR A 87 9.65 3.51 -0.97
C TYR A 87 9.17 3.22 -2.39
N PRO A 88 8.02 2.54 -2.57
CA PRO A 88 7.31 2.44 -3.85
C PRO A 88 6.96 3.82 -4.41
N VAL A 89 6.76 3.87 -5.73
CA VAL A 89 6.37 5.09 -6.43
C VAL A 89 4.85 5.14 -6.53
N VAL A 90 4.26 6.28 -6.17
CA VAL A 90 2.87 6.60 -6.46
C VAL A 90 2.84 7.39 -7.75
N GLU A 91 2.24 6.86 -8.80
CA GLU A 91 2.01 7.56 -10.06
C GLU A 91 0.58 8.07 -10.07
N VAL A 92 0.41 9.38 -10.33
CA VAL A 92 -0.90 9.99 -10.48
C VAL A 92 -1.02 10.54 -11.89
N THR A 93 -2.05 10.10 -12.61
CA THR A 93 -2.44 10.65 -13.91
C THR A 93 -3.79 11.33 -13.73
N GLY A 94 -3.95 12.52 -14.29
CA GLY A 94 -5.21 13.25 -14.20
C GLY A 94 -5.40 14.22 -15.36
N TYR A 95 -6.57 14.81 -15.40
CA TYR A 95 -6.96 15.89 -16.30
C TYR A 95 -7.72 16.94 -15.50
N ASP A 96 -7.64 18.22 -15.83
CA ASP A 96 -8.27 19.29 -15.04
C ASP A 96 -9.42 19.98 -15.79
N GLY A 97 -9.92 19.37 -16.87
CA GLY A 97 -10.92 20.00 -17.72
C GLY A 97 -10.33 21.09 -18.62
N LYS A 98 -11.14 21.56 -19.58
CA LYS A 98 -10.84 22.71 -20.43
C LYS A 98 -11.78 23.87 -20.03
N GLY A 99 -11.26 25.10 -20.02
CA GLY A 99 -12.04 26.31 -19.73
C GLY A 99 -12.05 26.76 -18.26
N ASN A 100 -12.82 27.81 -17.97
CA ASN A 100 -12.70 28.63 -16.76
C ASN A 100 -13.30 28.04 -15.46
N GLY A 101 -13.56 26.73 -15.40
CA GLY A 101 -14.16 26.08 -14.23
C GLY A 101 -13.49 24.79 -13.79
N ALA A 102 -12.42 24.37 -14.49
CA ALA A 102 -11.65 23.16 -14.19
C ALA A 102 -12.46 21.86 -14.02
N MET A 103 -13.65 21.79 -14.63
CA MET A 103 -14.58 20.66 -14.63
C MET A 103 -14.46 19.90 -15.96
N CYS A 104 -14.61 18.57 -15.91
CA CYS A 104 -14.61 17.73 -17.10
C CYS A 104 -16.03 17.44 -17.56
N THR A 105 -16.49 18.20 -18.54
CA THR A 105 -17.74 17.94 -19.29
C THR A 105 -17.49 17.06 -20.51
N ASP A 106 -16.26 17.09 -21.03
CA ASP A 106 -15.83 16.33 -22.20
C ASP A 106 -14.79 15.28 -21.81
N ARG A 107 -14.73 14.23 -22.63
CA ARG A 107 -13.75 13.16 -22.50
C ARG A 107 -12.34 13.67 -22.87
N PRO A 108 -11.32 13.49 -22.02
CA PRO A 108 -9.96 13.91 -22.35
C PRO A 108 -9.35 13.12 -23.49
N THR A 109 -8.37 13.73 -24.18
CA THR A 109 -7.43 13.01 -25.03
C THR A 109 -6.12 12.77 -24.29
N ARG A 110 -5.26 11.86 -24.80
CA ARG A 110 -3.99 11.52 -24.16
C ARG A 110 -3.06 12.73 -23.91
N PRO A 111 -2.93 13.70 -24.83
CA PRO A 111 -2.15 14.92 -24.60
C PRO A 111 -2.72 15.85 -23.51
N ASP A 112 -4.01 15.74 -23.19
CA ASP A 112 -4.64 16.55 -22.13
C ASP A 112 -4.28 16.04 -20.73
N LEU A 113 -3.77 14.81 -20.63
CA LEU A 113 -3.42 14.19 -19.36
C LEU A 113 -2.09 14.70 -18.83
N TRP A 114 -2.09 15.11 -17.56
CA TRP A 114 -0.88 15.37 -16.80
C TRP A 114 -0.48 14.13 -15.99
N LYS A 115 0.81 14.06 -15.63
CA LYS A 115 1.36 13.01 -14.77
C LYS A 115 2.27 13.59 -13.72
N ILE A 116 2.11 13.14 -12.49
CA ILE A 116 2.99 13.46 -11.37
C ILE A 116 3.33 12.18 -10.60
N GLN A 117 4.34 12.29 -9.74
CA GLN A 117 4.84 11.16 -8.97
C GLN A 117 4.93 11.49 -7.48
N GLY A 118 4.99 10.44 -6.68
CA GLY A 118 5.10 10.50 -5.25
C GLY A 118 5.80 9.27 -4.68
N LYS A 119 5.90 9.22 -3.36
CA LYS A 119 6.48 8.10 -2.61
C LYS A 119 5.43 7.58 -1.64
N LEU A 120 5.24 6.27 -1.64
CA LEU A 120 4.45 5.60 -0.61
C LEU A 120 5.33 5.41 0.63
N LEU A 121 4.93 5.99 1.75
CA LEU A 121 5.68 5.96 3.01
C LEU A 121 5.25 4.80 3.93
N SER A 122 3.97 4.44 3.87
CA SER A 122 3.35 3.32 4.62
C SER A 122 2.15 2.77 3.84
N GLU A 123 1.39 1.82 4.39
CA GLU A 123 0.11 1.40 3.76
C GLU A 123 -0.93 2.54 3.68
N THR A 124 -0.80 3.56 4.54
CA THR A 124 -1.79 4.63 4.72
C THR A 124 -1.27 6.03 4.44
N ASP A 125 0.04 6.21 4.26
CA ASP A 125 0.65 7.53 4.06
C ASP A 125 1.52 7.56 2.81
N ALA A 126 1.40 8.65 2.06
CA ALA A 126 2.21 8.96 0.89
C ALA A 126 2.59 10.44 0.90
N VAL A 127 3.55 10.78 0.05
CA VAL A 127 3.86 12.17 -0.34
C VAL A 127 3.81 12.26 -1.85
N ILE A 128 3.11 13.27 -2.38
CA ILE A 128 2.92 13.48 -3.82
C ILE A 128 3.53 14.82 -4.22
N ASP A 129 4.29 14.82 -5.31
CA ASP A 129 4.96 15.99 -5.87
C ASP A 129 4.08 16.66 -6.92
N PHE A 130 3.40 17.74 -6.54
CA PHE A 130 2.58 18.54 -7.44
C PHE A 130 3.38 19.66 -8.14
N SER A 131 4.69 19.78 -7.90
CA SER A 131 5.53 20.84 -8.51
C SER A 131 5.53 20.85 -10.04
N PRO A 132 5.41 19.72 -10.78
CA PRO A 132 5.28 19.76 -12.24
C PRO A 132 4.00 20.48 -12.72
N LYS A 133 3.02 20.64 -11.83
CA LYS A 133 1.78 21.38 -12.08
C LYS A 133 1.76 22.76 -11.41
N GLY A 134 2.88 23.20 -10.82
CA GLY A 134 2.99 24.46 -10.07
C GLY A 134 2.55 24.37 -8.60
N GLY A 135 2.32 23.16 -8.08
CA GLY A 135 1.96 22.93 -6.69
C GLY A 135 3.16 22.62 -5.77
N PRO A 136 2.91 22.20 -4.52
CA PRO A 136 3.95 21.84 -3.56
C PRO A 136 4.66 20.51 -3.91
N GLN A 137 5.95 20.41 -3.57
CA GLN A 137 6.81 19.28 -3.97
C GLN A 137 6.63 18.01 -3.13
N ASN A 138 6.06 18.11 -1.93
CA ASN A 138 5.91 16.97 -1.00
C ASN A 138 4.60 17.07 -0.23
N LEU A 139 3.47 17.15 -0.93
CA LEU A 139 2.18 17.23 -0.27
C LEU A 139 1.86 15.87 0.38
N LYS A 140 1.63 15.87 1.69
CA LYS A 140 1.23 14.66 2.41
C LYS A 140 -0.14 14.20 1.90
N ALA A 141 -0.30 12.90 1.75
CA ALA A 141 -1.54 12.25 1.39
C ALA A 141 -1.77 11.09 2.35
N SER A 142 -2.90 11.09 3.07
CA SER A 142 -3.26 10.01 3.99
C SER A 142 -4.49 9.27 3.47
N TYR A 143 -4.50 7.95 3.60
CA TYR A 143 -5.60 7.11 3.15
C TYR A 143 -6.60 6.88 4.28
N ASP A 144 -7.82 7.38 4.10
CA ASP A 144 -8.98 7.13 4.95
C ASP A 144 -10.24 7.09 4.08
N ASN A 145 -10.58 5.88 3.60
CA ASN A 145 -11.68 5.64 2.65
C ASN A 145 -11.63 6.59 1.43
N GLY A 146 -10.43 6.94 1.00
CA GLY A 146 -10.13 8.02 0.06
C GLY A 146 -8.77 8.64 0.38
N ILE A 147 -8.26 9.50 -0.50
CA ILE A 147 -6.97 10.17 -0.30
C ILE A 147 -7.25 11.57 0.24
N VAL A 148 -6.81 11.82 1.47
CA VAL A 148 -7.02 13.08 2.20
C VAL A 148 -5.74 13.90 2.18
N PHE A 149 -5.87 15.18 1.82
CA PHE A 149 -4.78 16.15 1.79
C PHE A 149 -4.92 17.16 2.96
N PRO A 150 -3.81 17.82 3.38
CA PRO A 150 -3.80 18.77 4.49
C PRO A 150 -4.69 20.00 4.32
N ASP A 151 -5.04 20.34 3.08
CA ASP A 151 -5.94 21.45 2.74
C ASP A 151 -7.43 21.10 2.91
N GLY A 152 -7.73 19.87 3.31
CA GLY A 152 -9.09 19.35 3.45
C GLY A 152 -9.66 18.77 2.15
N ASN A 153 -8.92 18.81 1.03
CA ASN A 153 -9.34 18.13 -0.18
C ASN A 153 -9.32 16.61 0.05
N LYS A 154 -10.39 15.92 -0.35
CA LYS A 154 -10.51 14.47 -0.24
C LYS A 154 -10.89 13.89 -1.58
N TRP A 155 -9.97 13.10 -2.14
CA TRP A 155 -10.24 12.33 -3.33
C TRP A 155 -10.98 11.05 -2.95
N THR A 156 -12.18 10.86 -3.52
CA THR A 156 -13.04 9.72 -3.19
C THR A 156 -12.86 8.63 -4.22
N LYS A 157 -12.62 7.39 -3.77
CA LYS A 157 -12.39 6.26 -4.69
C LYS A 157 -13.67 5.97 -5.47
N VAL A 158 -13.55 5.83 -6.78
CA VAL A 158 -14.67 5.48 -7.66
C VAL A 158 -14.87 3.96 -7.67
N THR A 159 -16.10 3.52 -7.40
CA THR A 159 -16.50 2.10 -7.48
C THR A 159 -17.43 1.91 -8.67
N GLY A 160 -17.10 1.02 -9.61
CA GLY A 160 -18.01 0.68 -10.73
C GLY A 160 -17.50 0.98 -12.14
N GLY A 161 -16.23 1.37 -12.30
CA GLY A 161 -15.62 1.63 -13.61
C GLY A 161 -15.89 3.06 -14.11
N THR A 162 -14.96 3.58 -14.92
CA THR A 162 -14.93 4.98 -15.38
C THR A 162 -14.42 5.08 -16.82
N ASP A 163 -14.73 4.05 -17.62
CA ASP A 163 -14.13 3.86 -18.94
C ASP A 163 -14.49 5.00 -19.90
N ASP A 164 -15.63 5.66 -19.70
CA ASP A 164 -16.12 6.82 -20.44
C ASP A 164 -15.42 8.15 -20.07
N ARG A 165 -14.82 8.22 -18.88
CA ARG A 165 -14.12 9.42 -18.36
C ARG A 165 -12.62 9.44 -18.65
N ARG A 166 -12.06 8.33 -19.12
CA ARG A 166 -10.67 8.22 -19.59
C ARG A 166 -10.57 8.47 -21.08
N PRO A 167 -9.40 8.77 -21.68
CA PRO A 167 -9.26 8.78 -23.13
C PRO A 167 -9.76 7.50 -23.79
N GLU A 168 -10.34 7.60 -24.99
CA GLU A 168 -10.94 6.46 -25.72
C GLU A 168 -9.96 5.30 -25.92
N ASP A 169 -8.73 5.64 -26.29
CA ASP A 169 -7.62 4.70 -26.48
C ASP A 169 -7.12 4.06 -25.17
N MET A 170 -7.56 4.57 -24.02
CA MET A 170 -7.21 4.07 -22.68
C MET A 170 -8.39 3.42 -21.93
N SER A 171 -9.56 3.34 -22.57
CA SER A 171 -10.81 2.84 -21.97
C SER A 171 -10.86 1.33 -21.72
N THR A 172 -10.01 0.55 -22.41
CA THR A 172 -9.96 -0.91 -22.26
C THR A 172 -9.13 -1.37 -21.05
N LEU A 173 -8.49 -0.45 -20.33
CA LEU A 173 -7.75 -0.74 -19.11
C LEU A 173 -8.74 -0.90 -17.96
N LYS A 174 -9.22 -2.11 -17.67
CA LYS A 174 -10.12 -2.32 -16.51
C LYS A 174 -9.49 -1.78 -15.23
N SER A 175 -10.28 -1.03 -14.45
CA SER A 175 -9.91 -0.66 -13.07
C SER A 175 -9.90 -1.94 -12.24
N ASN A 176 -8.71 -2.40 -11.88
CA ASN A 176 -8.49 -3.51 -10.95
C ASN A 176 -8.41 -2.98 -9.52
#